data_AF-A0A3B3S990-F1
#
_entry.id   AF-A0A3B3S990-F1
#
_cell.length_a   1.000
_cell.length_b   1.000
_cell.length_c   1.000
_cell.angle_alpha   90.00
_cell.angle_beta   90.00
_cell.angle_gamma   90.00
#
_symmetry.space_group_name_H-M   'P 1'
#
loop_
_entity.id
_entity.type
_entity.pdbx_description
1 polymer ?
#
loop_
_entity_poly.entity_id
_entity_poly.type
_entity_poly.pdbx_seq_one_letter_code
_entity_poly.pdbx_strand_id
1 'polypeptide(L)'
;MLCKSDIENSFWFCLIPSIETMFASTANPDHFMLQFGIMQYSSRFRIEMDFNYFRTSGWSSRINEISQQRGATFTPTAIREVVNKLFVPNRGARPDAVKVLLVITDGKTSGDDTPLSDVVNEAERKGIIRYAIGVLLWKIMCHYV
;
A
#
# COMPACT_ATOMS: atom_id res chain seq x y z
N MET A 1 -0.21 -0.75 -1.49
CA MET A 1 0.22 -1.75 -0.49
C MET A 1 1.72 -1.74 -0.37
N LEU A 2 2.23 -1.99 0.83
CA LEU A 2 3.64 -1.87 1.18
C LEU A 2 4.13 -3.19 1.79
N CYS A 3 5.12 -3.83 1.17
CA CYS A 3 5.83 -4.94 1.77
C CYS A 3 6.74 -4.39 2.86
N LYS A 4 6.67 -4.90 4.09
CA LYS A 4 7.60 -4.45 5.13
C LYS A 4 8.47 -5.54 5.72
N SER A 5 8.30 -6.80 5.35
CA SER A 5 9.24 -7.87 5.71
C SER A 5 10.63 -7.63 5.11
N ASP A 6 10.71 -7.05 3.91
CA ASP A 6 11.96 -6.97 3.14
C ASP A 6 12.50 -5.55 2.90
N ILE A 7 11.77 -4.51 3.33
CA ILE A 7 12.23 -3.13 3.25
C ILE A 7 13.13 -2.84 4.47
N GLU A 8 14.40 -2.48 4.25
CA GLU A 8 15.32 -2.05 5.31
C GLU A 8 14.76 -0.87 6.11
N ASN A 9 15.04 -0.82 7.42
CA ASN A 9 14.58 0.25 8.32
C ASN A 9 14.91 1.65 7.79
N SER A 10 16.06 1.82 7.15
CA SER A 10 16.52 3.06 6.51
C SER A 10 15.55 3.56 5.43
N PHE A 11 15.01 2.67 4.59
CA PHE A 11 14.04 3.06 3.58
C PHE A 11 12.69 3.39 4.20
N TRP A 12 12.33 2.75 5.32
CA TRP A 12 11.09 3.09 6.02
C TRP A 12 11.07 4.55 6.49
N PHE A 13 12.21 5.05 7.00
CA PHE A 13 12.38 6.46 7.36
C PHE A 13 12.19 7.42 6.18
N CYS A 14 12.51 6.99 4.95
CA CYS A 14 12.35 7.81 3.76
C CYS A 14 10.95 7.63 3.09
N LEU A 15 10.34 6.45 3.21
CA LEU A 15 9.05 6.14 2.61
C LEU A 15 7.88 6.84 3.31
N ILE A 16 7.85 6.81 4.65
CA ILE A 16 6.72 7.37 5.41
C ILE A 16 6.52 8.87 5.16
N PRO A 17 7.56 9.72 5.25
CA PRO A 17 7.43 11.14 4.92
C PRO A 17 7.01 11.40 3.47
N SER A 18 7.46 10.55 2.53
CA SER A 18 7.08 10.64 1.12
C SER A 18 5.59 10.34 0.91
N ILE A 19 5.05 9.33 1.59
CA ILE A 19 3.62 9.01 1.57
C ILE A 19 2.81 10.14 2.21
N GLU A 20 3.25 10.66 3.35
CA GLU A 20 2.58 11.77 4.04
C GLU A 20 2.51 13.02 3.15
N THR A 21 3.62 13.38 2.49
CA THR A 21 3.68 14.51 1.54
C THR A 21 2.73 14.33 0.35
N MET A 22 2.69 13.11 -0.21
CA MET A 22 1.78 12.79 -1.31
C MET A 22 0.30 12.93 -0.87
N PHE A 23 -0.03 12.52 0.35
CA PHE A 23 -1.39 12.63 0.87
C PHE A 23 -1.74 14.08 1.21
N ALA A 24 -0.83 14.83 1.83
CA ALA A 24 -1.04 16.24 2.17
C ALA A 24 -1.31 17.10 0.93
N SER A 25 -0.61 16.83 -0.19
CA SER A 25 -0.82 17.58 -1.44
C SER A 25 -2.19 17.35 -2.10
N THR A 26 -2.93 16.32 -1.66
CA THR A 26 -4.21 15.89 -2.26
C THR A 26 -5.36 15.85 -1.26
N ALA A 27 -5.09 16.03 0.03
CA ALA A 27 -6.07 16.12 1.12
C ALA A 27 -6.78 17.47 1.18
N ASN A 28 -7.18 18.02 0.03
CA ASN A 28 -8.02 19.21 -0.01
C ASN A 28 -9.46 18.84 0.44
N PRO A 29 -9.97 19.44 1.53
CA PRO A 29 -11.29 19.11 2.08
C PRO A 29 -12.46 19.43 1.13
N ASP A 30 -12.24 20.31 0.14
CA ASP A 30 -13.28 20.74 -0.79
C ASP A 30 -13.37 19.85 -2.04
N HIS A 31 -12.37 18.98 -2.30
CA HIS A 31 -12.33 18.09 -3.46
C HIS A 31 -11.59 16.77 -3.17
N PHE A 32 -12.30 15.76 -2.66
CA PHE A 32 -11.78 14.39 -2.48
C PHE A 32 -11.70 13.61 -3.81
N MET A 33 -11.20 14.22 -4.88
CA MET A 33 -11.05 13.55 -6.17
C MET A 33 -10.14 12.33 -6.06
N LEU A 34 -9.11 12.40 -5.21
CA LEU A 34 -8.22 11.29 -4.88
C LEU A 34 -8.44 10.82 -3.44
N GLN A 35 -8.39 9.50 -3.25
CA GLN A 35 -8.49 8.87 -1.94
C GLN A 35 -7.43 7.78 -1.84
N PHE A 36 -6.87 7.61 -0.66
CA PHE A 36 -5.84 6.60 -0.42
C PHE A 36 -6.30 5.55 0.58
N GLY A 37 -5.79 4.34 0.39
CA GLY A 37 -5.86 3.25 1.35
C GLY A 37 -4.48 2.61 1.45
N ILE A 38 -4.09 2.20 2.65
CA ILE A 38 -2.81 1.57 2.92
C ILE A 38 -3.07 0.20 3.52
N MET A 39 -2.61 -0.83 2.81
CA MET A 39 -2.42 -2.16 3.37
C MET A 39 -0.93 -2.44 3.45
N GLN A 40 -0.48 -2.85 4.62
CA GLN A 40 0.84 -3.42 4.84
C GLN A 40 0.76 -4.94 4.75
N TYR A 41 1.81 -5.56 4.21
CA TYR A 41 1.90 -7.02 4.17
C TYR A 41 3.29 -7.57 4.50
N SER A 42 3.26 -8.81 5.00
CA SER A 42 4.35 -9.78 5.10
C SER A 42 3.72 -11.18 4.87
N SER A 43 3.89 -12.12 5.81
CA SER A 43 3.04 -13.30 5.96
C SER A 43 1.72 -12.98 6.67
N ARG A 44 1.52 -11.72 7.06
CA ARG A 44 0.28 -11.16 7.62
C ARG A 44 -0.14 -9.96 6.79
N PHE A 45 -1.43 -9.64 6.79
CA PHE A 45 -2.01 -8.53 6.04
C PHE A 45 -2.73 -7.59 7.01
N ARG A 46 -2.35 -6.31 7.03
CA ARG A 46 -2.97 -5.31 7.92
C ARG A 46 -3.40 -4.10 7.10
N ILE A 47 -4.67 -3.76 7.19
CA ILE A 47 -5.18 -2.50 6.64
C ILE A 47 -4.85 -1.43 7.68
N GLU A 48 -3.86 -0.59 7.36
CA GLU A 48 -3.47 0.53 8.19
C GLU A 48 -4.47 1.67 8.11
N MET A 49 -5.04 1.83 6.91
CA MET A 49 -5.96 2.90 6.60
C MET A 49 -6.81 2.47 5.41
N ASP A 50 -8.11 2.68 5.49
CA ASP A 50 -9.02 2.55 4.35
C ASP A 50 -9.45 3.92 3.81
N PHE A 51 -10.23 3.90 2.72
CA PHE A 51 -10.68 5.13 2.05
C PHE A 51 -11.70 5.92 2.88
N ASN A 52 -12.36 5.29 3.88
CA ASN A 52 -13.17 6.01 4.85
C ASN A 52 -12.27 6.81 5.80
N TYR A 53 -11.24 6.19 6.34
CA TYR A 53 -10.33 6.81 7.30
C TYR A 53 -9.56 7.98 6.67
N PHE A 54 -9.17 7.89 5.40
CA PHE A 54 -8.49 8.99 4.69
C PHE A 54 -9.29 10.30 4.68
N ARG A 55 -10.63 10.23 4.75
CA ARG A 55 -11.51 11.41 4.77
C ARG A 55 -11.58 12.09 6.14
N THR A 56 -10.95 11.52 7.15
CA THR A 56 -10.85 12.09 8.50
C THR A 56 -9.58 12.91 8.65
N SER A 57 -9.49 13.78 9.65
CA SER A 57 -8.25 14.52 9.94
C SER A 57 -7.13 13.67 10.56
N GLY A 58 -7.39 12.40 10.89
CA GLY A 58 -6.43 11.52 11.58
C GLY A 58 -5.49 10.73 10.67
N TRP A 59 -5.56 10.90 9.35
CA TRP A 59 -4.76 10.10 8.40
C TRP A 59 -3.25 10.31 8.60
N SER A 60 -2.80 11.52 8.93
CA SER A 60 -1.38 11.85 9.07
C SER A 60 -0.75 11.20 10.30
N SER A 61 -1.44 11.24 11.46
CA SER A 61 -0.98 10.55 12.67
C SER A 61 -0.93 9.05 12.44
N ARG A 62 -1.93 8.49 11.75
CA ARG A 62 -1.98 7.06 11.47
C ARG A 62 -0.80 6.59 10.63
N ILE A 63 -0.39 7.35 9.61
CA ILE A 63 0.77 7.05 8.77
C ILE A 63 2.05 6.95 9.60
N ASN A 64 2.23 7.90 10.53
CA ASN A 64 3.41 7.95 11.40
C ASN A 64 3.48 6.79 12.41
N GLU A 65 2.34 6.15 12.73
CA GLU A 65 2.25 4.99 13.61
C GLU A 65 2.51 3.64 12.91
N ILE A 66 2.61 3.61 11.58
CA ILE A 66 2.74 2.34 10.84
C ILE A 66 4.08 1.66 11.17
N SER A 67 3.99 0.55 11.89
CA SER A 67 5.14 -0.20 12.41
C SER A 67 5.51 -1.43 11.57
N GLN A 68 6.75 -1.90 11.70
CA GLN A 68 7.23 -3.01 10.88
C GLN A 68 6.55 -4.34 11.19
N GLN A 69 6.00 -4.95 10.15
CA GLN A 69 5.63 -6.35 10.17
C GLN A 69 6.86 -7.16 9.77
N ARG A 70 7.16 -8.19 10.55
CA ARG A 70 8.14 -9.22 10.22
C ARG A 70 7.42 -10.41 9.57
N GLY A 71 8.17 -11.29 8.93
CA GLY A 71 7.65 -12.52 8.34
C GLY A 71 8.15 -12.74 6.92
N ALA A 72 7.61 -13.76 6.27
CA ALA A 72 7.81 -14.01 4.84
C ALA A 72 7.06 -12.97 3.99
N THR A 73 7.10 -13.09 2.66
CA THR A 73 6.58 -12.06 1.77
C THR A 73 5.55 -12.63 0.82
N PHE A 74 4.28 -12.50 1.20
CA PHE A 74 3.15 -13.08 0.48
C PHE A 74 2.55 -12.09 -0.52
N THR A 75 3.32 -11.70 -1.54
CA THR A 75 2.93 -10.66 -2.50
C THR A 75 1.68 -11.05 -3.31
N PRO A 76 1.59 -12.23 -3.97
CA PRO A 76 0.36 -12.65 -4.64
C PRO A 76 -0.87 -12.61 -3.73
N THR A 77 -0.78 -13.17 -2.52
CA THR A 77 -1.89 -13.18 -1.56
C THR A 77 -2.24 -11.75 -1.11
N ALA A 78 -1.26 -10.86 -0.91
CA ALA A 78 -1.50 -9.46 -0.57
C ALA A 78 -2.29 -8.72 -1.66
N ILE A 79 -2.03 -9.01 -2.94
CA ILE A 79 -2.81 -8.44 -4.05
C ILE A 79 -4.28 -8.86 -3.91
N ARG A 80 -4.55 -10.16 -3.71
CA ARG A 80 -5.91 -10.67 -3.52
C ARG A 80 -6.59 -10.03 -2.31
N GLU A 81 -5.88 -9.88 -1.20
CA GLU A 81 -6.38 -9.26 0.02
C GLU A 81 -6.77 -7.79 -0.20
N VAL A 82 -5.95 -7.01 -0.90
CA VAL A 82 -6.29 -5.62 -1.25
C VAL A 82 -7.52 -5.57 -2.15
N VAL A 83 -7.57 -6.42 -3.17
CA VAL A 83 -8.68 -6.51 -4.15
C VAL A 83 -10.01 -6.88 -3.47
N ASN A 84 -9.98 -7.73 -2.44
CA ASN A 84 -11.18 -8.25 -1.80
C ASN A 84 -11.57 -7.58 -0.49
N LYS A 85 -10.63 -6.90 0.17
CA LYS A 85 -10.87 -6.32 1.50
C LYS A 85 -10.67 -4.82 1.57
N LEU A 86 -9.85 -4.21 0.69
CA LEU A 86 -9.61 -2.77 0.71
C LEU A 86 -10.42 -2.05 -0.38
N PHE A 87 -10.40 -2.54 -1.62
CA PHE A 87 -11.19 -2.00 -2.74
C PHE A 87 -12.67 -2.40 -2.70
N VAL A 88 -13.32 -2.21 -1.56
CA VAL A 88 -14.72 -2.56 -1.33
C VAL A 88 -15.53 -1.34 -0.88
N PRO A 89 -16.82 -1.22 -1.27
CA PRO A 89 -17.63 -0.03 -0.97
C PRO A 89 -17.78 0.27 0.52
N ASN A 90 -17.89 -0.76 1.37
CA ASN A 90 -18.00 -0.57 2.82
C ASN A 90 -16.72 0.02 3.46
N ARG A 91 -15.59 0.00 2.74
CA ARG A 91 -14.33 0.66 3.13
C ARG A 91 -14.07 1.96 2.38
N GLY A 92 -15.09 2.49 1.71
CA GLY A 92 -15.05 3.79 1.04
C GLY A 92 -14.55 3.76 -0.40
N ALA A 93 -14.26 2.58 -0.96
CA ALA A 93 -13.88 2.50 -2.37
C ALA A 93 -15.07 2.88 -3.24
N ARG A 94 -14.90 3.91 -4.09
CA ARG A 94 -15.95 4.39 -4.96
C ARG A 94 -16.09 3.50 -6.22
N PRO A 95 -17.32 3.09 -6.61
CA PRO A 95 -17.52 2.20 -7.75
C PRO A 95 -17.09 2.84 -9.07
N ASP A 96 -17.37 4.13 -9.24
CA ASP A 96 -17.10 4.98 -10.40
C ASP A 96 -15.67 5.55 -10.46
N ALA A 97 -14.88 5.41 -9.39
CA ALA A 97 -13.49 5.85 -9.38
C ALA A 97 -12.57 4.88 -10.15
N VAL A 98 -11.57 5.47 -10.80
CA VAL A 98 -10.38 4.75 -11.28
C VAL A 98 -9.64 4.17 -10.06
N LYS A 99 -9.40 2.87 -10.07
CA LYS A 99 -8.75 2.16 -8.96
C LYS A 99 -7.32 1.86 -9.33
N VAL A 100 -6.38 2.33 -8.51
CA VAL A 100 -4.94 2.13 -8.72
C VAL A 100 -4.34 1.42 -7.51
N LEU A 101 -3.69 0.28 -7.75
CA LEU A 101 -2.91 -0.46 -6.79
C LEU A 101 -1.42 -0.21 -7.02
N LEU A 102 -0.80 0.56 -6.13
CA LEU A 102 0.65 0.67 -6.03
C LEU A 102 1.19 -0.45 -5.15
N VAL A 103 2.10 -1.27 -5.67
CA VAL A 103 2.78 -2.35 -4.95
C VAL A 103 4.22 -1.93 -4.68
N ILE A 104 4.58 -1.69 -3.43
CA ILE A 104 5.95 -1.35 -3.05
C ILE A 104 6.59 -2.57 -2.40
N THR A 105 7.65 -3.09 -3.00
CA THR A 105 8.31 -4.36 -2.61
C THR A 105 9.77 -4.35 -3.02
N ASP A 106 10.62 -5.16 -2.39
CA ASP A 106 12.01 -5.37 -2.82
C ASP A 106 12.12 -6.37 -4.00
N GLY A 107 10.98 -6.93 -4.44
CA GLY A 107 10.89 -7.87 -5.54
C GLY A 107 10.99 -9.35 -5.10
N LYS A 108 11.17 -9.63 -3.81
CA LYS A 108 11.17 -11.00 -3.30
C LYS A 108 9.77 -11.43 -2.89
N THR A 109 9.45 -12.68 -3.16
CA THR A 109 8.24 -13.35 -2.66
C THR A 109 8.69 -14.68 -2.10
N SER A 110 8.22 -15.03 -0.90
CA SER A 110 8.66 -16.23 -0.18
C SER A 110 7.49 -16.86 0.55
N GLY A 111 7.32 -18.17 0.42
CA GLY A 111 6.29 -18.95 1.13
C GLY A 111 4.84 -18.65 0.69
N ASP A 112 4.64 -18.08 -0.49
CA ASP A 112 3.31 -17.84 -1.07
C ASP A 112 3.06 -18.77 -2.26
N ASP A 113 2.17 -19.72 -2.06
CA ASP A 113 1.81 -20.71 -3.08
C ASP A 113 0.72 -20.20 -4.05
N THR A 114 0.21 -18.98 -3.84
CA THR A 114 -0.81 -18.40 -4.70
C THR A 114 -0.21 -18.01 -6.07
N PRO A 115 -0.77 -18.50 -7.19
CA PRO A 115 -0.29 -18.11 -8.51
C PRO A 115 -0.50 -16.61 -8.75
N LEU A 116 0.58 -15.91 -9.12
CA LEU A 116 0.52 -14.48 -9.41
C LEU A 116 -0.45 -14.17 -10.57
N SER A 117 -0.53 -15.06 -11.57
CA SER A 117 -1.48 -14.94 -12.69
C SER A 117 -2.92 -14.82 -12.23
N ASP A 118 -3.31 -15.59 -11.21
CA ASP A 118 -4.70 -15.66 -10.76
C ASP A 118 -5.13 -14.35 -10.13
N VAL A 119 -4.28 -13.78 -9.28
CA VAL A 119 -4.57 -12.54 -8.55
C VAL A 119 -4.45 -11.32 -9.45
N VAL A 120 -3.56 -11.35 -10.46
CA VAL A 120 -3.48 -10.31 -11.50
C VAL A 120 -4.76 -10.31 -12.34
N ASN A 121 -5.20 -11.48 -12.79
CA ASN A 121 -6.45 -11.61 -13.56
C ASN A 121 -7.68 -11.20 -12.72
N GLU A 122 -7.67 -11.50 -11.42
CA GLU A 122 -8.72 -11.08 -10.49
C GLU A 122 -8.78 -9.55 -10.36
N ALA A 123 -7.63 -8.89 -10.19
CA ALA A 123 -7.55 -7.43 -10.15
C ALA A 123 -7.96 -6.79 -11.47
N GLU A 124 -7.60 -7.39 -12.60
CA GLU A 124 -7.96 -6.92 -13.95
C GLU A 124 -9.48 -6.95 -14.16
N ARG A 125 -10.15 -8.05 -13.79
CA ARG A 125 -11.61 -8.15 -13.87
C ARG A 125 -12.34 -7.12 -13.01
N LYS A 126 -11.69 -6.59 -11.96
CA LYS A 126 -12.24 -5.50 -11.12
C LYS A 126 -11.82 -4.10 -11.60
N GLY A 127 -11.13 -3.98 -12.75
CA GLY A 127 -10.69 -2.70 -13.31
C GLY A 127 -9.67 -1.98 -12.43
N ILE A 128 -8.82 -2.72 -11.72
CA ILE A 128 -7.77 -2.14 -10.85
C ILE A 128 -6.47 -2.07 -11.63
N ILE A 129 -6.01 -0.86 -11.95
CA ILE A 129 -4.71 -0.60 -12.58
C ILE A 129 -3.60 -0.88 -11.55
N ARG A 130 -2.49 -1.50 -11.95
CA ARG A 130 -1.44 -1.94 -11.03
C ARG A 130 -0.08 -1.40 -11.45
N TYR A 131 0.69 -0.90 -10.48
CA TYR A 131 2.09 -0.52 -10.67
C TYR A 131 2.95 -1.17 -9.59
N ALA A 132 4.12 -1.69 -9.97
CA ALA A 132 5.10 -2.22 -9.04
C ALA A 132 6.27 -1.23 -8.90
N ILE A 133 6.60 -0.88 -7.66
CA ILE A 133 7.73 -0.05 -7.29
C ILE A 133 8.72 -0.94 -6.55
N GLY A 134 9.81 -1.27 -7.25
CA GLY A 134 10.91 -2.04 -6.70
C GLY A 134 11.79 -1.17 -5.80
N VAL A 135 12.05 -1.63 -4.59
CA VAL A 135 12.97 -0.99 -3.64
C VAL A 135 14.22 -1.85 -3.52
N LEU A 136 15.27 -1.49 -4.26
CA LEU A 136 16.55 -2.19 -4.21
C LEU A 136 17.57 -1.33 -3.45
N LEU A 137 18.05 -1.87 -2.32
CA LEU A 137 19.25 -1.48 -1.56
C LEU A 137 19.67 -0.02 -1.69
N TRP A 138 19.07 0.87 -0.89
CA TRP A 138 19.55 2.23 -0.74
C TRP A 138 20.45 2.36 0.48
N LYS A 139 21.73 2.05 0.31
CA LYS A 139 22.70 2.24 1.40
C LYS A 139 23.24 3.68 1.50
N ILE A 140 22.83 4.64 0.65
CA ILE A 140 23.61 5.88 0.50
C ILE A 140 22.86 7.23 0.71
N MET A 141 21.57 7.43 0.41
CA MET A 141 21.03 8.83 0.44
C MET A 141 20.05 9.21 1.55
N CYS A 142 19.75 8.36 2.54
CA CYS A 142 19.00 8.83 3.73
C CYS A 142 19.92 9.47 4.81
N HIS A 143 21.25 9.55 4.57
CA HIS A 143 22.22 10.24 5.45
C HIS A 143 22.58 11.67 4.99
N TYR A 144 22.02 12.14 3.88
CA TYR A 144 22.38 13.43 3.26
C TYR A 144 21.18 14.37 3.05
N VAL A 145 20.08 14.17 3.77
CA VAL A 145 18.95 15.12 3.84
C VAL A 145 18.68 15.44 5.30
#